data_AF-A0A9D8SKW3-F1
#
_entry.id   AF-A0A9D8SKW3-F1
#
_cell.length_a   1.000
_cell.length_b   1.000
_cell.length_c   1.000
_cell.angle_alpha   90.00
_cell.angle_beta   90.00
_cell.angle_gamma   90.00
#
_symmetry.space_group_name_H-M   'P 1'
#
loop_
_entity.id
_entity.type
_entity.pdbx_description
1 polymer ?
#
loop_
_entity_poly.entity_id
_entity_poly.type
_entity_poly.pdbx_seq_one_letter_code
_entity_poly.pdbx_strand_id
1 'polypeptide(L)'
;FIFSPIDSTSAVCVGSGMVYAVTPTVKRNKDSAVEALENAGFEKAAKQEFILFGSSGNDAVTLFQKKMEKGEKIRLPKWGVLIF
;
A
#
# COMPACT_ATOMS: atom_id res chain seq x y z
N PHE A 1 12.23 -11.73 0.94
CA PHE A 1 11.89 -10.77 2.00
C PHE A 1 12.35 -9.39 1.55
N ILE A 2 11.43 -8.46 1.33
CA ILE A 2 11.76 -7.08 0.96
C ILE A 2 11.22 -6.19 2.08
N PHE A 3 12.07 -5.29 2.58
CA PHE A 3 11.68 -4.26 3.56
C PHE A 3 11.29 -3.00 2.79
N SER A 4 10.07 -2.51 3.04
CA SER A 4 9.51 -1.31 2.43
C SER A 4 9.44 -0.23 3.52
N PRO A 5 10.32 0.80 3.51
CA PRO A 5 10.30 1.81 4.55
C PRO A 5 9.01 2.63 4.50
N ILE A 6 8.45 2.95 5.67
CA ILE A 6 7.19 3.68 5.78
C ILE A 6 7.32 5.13 5.32
N ASP A 7 8.52 5.71 5.29
CA ASP A 7 8.76 7.11 4.92
C ASP A 7 8.60 7.37 3.41
N SER A 8 9.02 6.42 2.59
CA SER A 8 8.79 6.40 1.15
C SER A 8 9.13 5.01 0.63
N THR A 9 8.44 4.56 -0.41
CA THR A 9 8.67 3.25 -1.00
C THR A 9 8.84 3.37 -2.51
N SER A 10 9.88 2.74 -3.05
CA SER A 10 10.01 2.50 -4.49
C SER A 10 10.39 1.07 -4.78
N ALA A 11 9.69 0.46 -5.73
CA ALA A 11 9.92 -0.92 -6.14
C ALA A 11 9.78 -1.08 -7.66
N VAL A 12 10.44 -2.10 -8.20
CA VAL A 12 10.30 -2.54 -9.60
C VAL A 12 9.78 -3.97 -9.59
N CYS A 13 8.70 -4.21 -10.32
CA CYS A 13 8.13 -5.54 -10.50
C CYS A 13 9.08 -6.39 -11.36
N VAL A 14 9.70 -7.43 -10.79
CA VAL A 14 10.66 -8.28 -11.53
C VAL A 14 10.01 -9.43 -12.30
N GLY A 15 8.73 -9.70 -12.03
CA GLY A 15 7.89 -10.66 -12.74
C GLY A 15 6.42 -10.37 -12.48
N SER A 16 5.58 -10.55 -13.49
CA SER A 16 4.16 -10.18 -13.41
C SER A 16 3.45 -10.92 -12.28
N GLY A 17 2.58 -10.23 -11.54
CA GLY A 17 1.95 -10.78 -10.35
C GLY A 17 0.98 -9.81 -9.68
N MET A 18 0.35 -10.27 -8.60
CA MET A 18 -0.50 -9.41 -7.76
C MET A 18 0.36 -8.77 -6.68
N VAL A 19 0.27 -7.45 -6.56
CA VAL A 19 0.90 -6.68 -5.49
C VAL A 19 -0.18 -6.10 -4.61
N TYR A 20 0.06 -6.14 -3.31
CA TYR A 20 -0.82 -5.53 -2.33
C TYR A 20 -0.13 -4.33 -1.69
N ALA A 21 -0.95 -3.38 -1.26
CA ALA A 21 -0.49 -2.25 -0.48
C ALA A 21 -1.48 -1.96 0.64
N VAL A 22 -0.99 -1.42 1.74
CA VAL A 22 -1.83 -1.00 2.85
C VAL A 22 -1.53 0.44 3.22
N THR A 23 -2.58 1.18 3.55
CA THR A 23 -2.48 2.53 4.07
C THR A 23 -3.70 2.86 4.94
N PRO A 24 -3.57 3.68 5.99
CA PRO A 24 -4.72 4.21 6.73
C PRO A 24 -5.59 5.08 5.83
N THR A 25 -6.86 5.28 6.21
CA THR A 25 -7.74 6.21 5.49
C THR A 25 -7.34 7.66 5.72
N VAL A 26 -7.69 8.52 4.76
CA VAL A 26 -7.43 9.97 4.81
C VAL A 26 -7.99 10.61 6.09
N LYS A 27 -9.14 10.12 6.60
CA LYS A 27 -9.73 10.60 7.85
C LYS A 27 -8.90 10.27 9.10
N ARG A 28 -8.17 9.16 9.10
CA ARG A 28 -7.38 8.69 10.26
C ARG A 28 -5.95 9.21 10.25
N ASN A 29 -5.38 9.42 9.06
CA ASN A 29 -3.99 9.83 8.94
C ASN A 29 -3.79 10.77 7.74
N LYS A 30 -3.23 11.95 8.01
CA LYS A 30 -2.91 12.96 6.99
C LYS A 30 -1.85 12.50 5.99
N ASP A 31 -1.01 11.54 6.39
CA ASP A 31 0.02 10.95 5.54
C ASP A 31 -0.55 9.76 4.73
N SER A 32 -1.87 9.56 4.69
CA SER A 32 -2.53 8.49 3.92
C SER A 32 -2.10 8.49 2.44
N ALA A 33 -1.83 7.30 1.91
CA ALA A 33 -1.41 7.09 0.54
C ALA A 33 -2.58 6.66 -0.38
N VAL A 34 -3.85 6.80 0.04
CA VAL A 34 -5.02 6.32 -0.73
C VAL A 34 -5.03 6.90 -2.15
N GLU A 35 -4.93 8.22 -2.28
CA GLU A 35 -4.94 8.89 -3.59
C GLU A 35 -3.74 8.45 -4.45
N ALA A 36 -2.56 8.30 -3.85
CA ALA A 36 -1.38 7.83 -4.56
C ALA A 36 -1.52 6.39 -5.06
N LEU A 37 -2.17 5.51 -4.28
CA LEU A 37 -2.46 4.13 -4.66
C LEU A 37 -3.49 4.08 -5.80
N GLU A 38 -4.59 4.82 -5.68
CA GLU A 38 -5.62 4.90 -6.72
C GLU A 38 -5.05 5.44 -8.04
N ASN A 39 -4.26 6.52 -7.99
CA ASN A 39 -3.58 7.07 -9.17
C ASN A 39 -2.53 6.12 -9.75
N ALA A 40 -1.93 5.26 -8.91
CA ALA A 40 -1.04 4.19 -9.36
C ALA A 40 -1.80 2.98 -9.90
N GLY A 41 -3.14 3.00 -10.00
CA GLY A 41 -3.97 1.92 -10.53
C GLY A 41 -4.18 0.76 -9.56
N PHE A 42 -4.01 1.01 -8.26
CA PHE A 42 -4.46 0.07 -7.24
C PHE A 42 -5.94 0.26 -6.97
N GLU A 43 -6.61 -0.85 -6.68
CA GLU A 43 -8.01 -0.88 -6.30
C GLU A 43 -8.16 -1.40 -4.87
N LYS A 44 -9.19 -0.93 -4.17
CA LYS A 44 -9.50 -1.43 -2.82
C LYS A 44 -9.86 -2.91 -2.88
N ALA A 45 -9.18 -3.73 -2.11
CA ALA A 45 -9.50 -5.15 -1.99
C ALA A 45 -10.79 -5.34 -1.17
N ALA A 46 -11.57 -6.37 -1.50
CA ALA A 46 -12.78 -6.76 -0.77
C ALA A 46 -12.43 -7.46 0.56
N LYS A 47 -11.72 -6.75 1.45
CA LYS A 47 -11.30 -7.20 2.78
C LYS A 47 -11.64 -6.14 3.81
N GLN A 48 -11.93 -6.61 5.03
CA GLN A 48 -12.12 -5.72 6.17
C GLN A 48 -10.80 -5.01 6.52
N GLU A 49 -10.90 -3.77 7.01
CA GLU A 49 -9.75 -3.08 7.58
C GLU A 49 -9.20 -3.85 8.78
N PHE A 50 -7.90 -3.76 8.99
CA PHE A 50 -7.22 -4.44 10.10
C PHE A 50 -6.12 -3.56 10.69
N ILE A 51 -5.71 -3.86 11.91
CA ILE A 51 -4.61 -3.17 12.59
C ILE A 51 -3.28 -3.69 12.04
N LEU A 52 -2.48 -2.80 11.44
CA LEU A 52 -1.21 -3.19 10.82
C LEU A 52 -0.15 -3.55 11.87
N PHE A 53 -0.09 -2.79 12.97
CA PHE A 53 0.80 -3.01 14.10
C PHE A 53 0.21 -2.40 15.37
N GLY A 54 0.71 -2.81 16.53
CA GLY A 54 0.23 -2.29 17.81
C GLY A 54 -1.23 -2.65 18.09
N SER A 55 -1.92 -1.79 18.84
CA SER A 55 -3.31 -1.99 19.26
C SER A 55 -4.20 -0.74 19.13
N SER A 56 -3.70 0.32 18.49
CA SER A 56 -4.45 1.57 18.31
C SER A 56 -5.33 1.51 17.07
N GLY A 57 -6.54 2.06 17.15
CA GLY A 57 -7.40 2.25 15.99
C GLY A 57 -6.81 3.18 14.92
N ASN A 58 -5.79 3.97 15.27
CA ASN A 58 -5.05 4.81 14.32
C ASN A 58 -4.19 3.99 13.34
N ASP A 59 -3.84 2.76 13.72
CA ASP A 59 -3.04 1.84 12.92
C ASP A 59 -3.92 0.94 12.02
N ALA A 60 -5.23 1.24 11.94
CA ALA A 60 -6.17 0.56 11.06
C ALA A 60 -5.97 0.95 9.59
N VAL A 61 -5.64 -0.05 8.77
CA VAL A 61 -5.33 0.12 7.35
C VAL A 61 -6.38 -0.51 6.43
N THR A 62 -6.54 0.09 5.25
CA THR A 62 -7.26 -0.49 4.13
C THR A 62 -6.27 -1.23 3.23
N LEU A 63 -6.66 -2.41 2.74
CA LEU A 63 -5.91 -3.19 1.76
C LEU A 63 -6.28 -2.75 0.34
N PHE A 64 -5.26 -2.52 -0.47
CA PHE A 64 -5.33 -2.26 -1.90
C PHE A 64 -4.59 -3.35 -2.66
N GLN A 65 -4.99 -3.60 -3.90
CA GLN A 65 -4.39 -4.60 -4.77
C GLN A 65 -4.22 -4.07 -6.20
N LYS A 66 -3.17 -4.53 -6.88
CA LYS A 66 -2.93 -4.24 -8.29
C LYS A 66 -2.25 -5.43 -8.95
N LYS A 67 -2.73 -5.83 -10.13
CA LYS A 67 -1.96 -6.70 -11.00
C LYS A 67 -0.88 -5.88 -11.69
N MET A 68 0.38 -6.22 -11.43
CA MET A 68 1.55 -5.58 -12.01
C MET A 68 2.17 -6.41 -13.11
N GLU A 69 2.76 -5.73 -14.08
CA GLU A 69 3.55 -6.36 -15.13
C GLU A 69 5.07 -6.24 -14.88
N LYS A 70 5.85 -7.17 -15.44
CA LYS A 70 7.31 -7.11 -15.35
C LYS A 70 7.86 -5.76 -15.87
N GLY A 71 8.73 -5.15 -15.09
CA GLY A 71 9.38 -3.86 -15.39
C GLY A 71 8.58 -2.64 -14.94
N GLU A 72 7.32 -2.83 -14.55
CA GLU A 72 6.49 -1.76 -14.01
C GLU A 72 7.04 -1.27 -12.66
N LYS A 73 6.93 0.03 -12.41
CA LYS A 73 7.51 0.69 -11.24
C LYS A 73 6.41 1.21 -10.33
N ILE A 74 6.61 1.03 -9.02
CA ILE A 74 5.80 1.67 -7.99
C ILE A 74 6.63 2.74 -7.29
N ARG A 75 6.00 3.88 -7.02
CA ARG A 75 6.47 4.88 -6.07
C ARG A 75 5.30 5.26 -5.18
N LEU A 76 5.44 5.03 -3.89
CA LEU A 76 4.45 5.43 -2.91
C LEU A 76 5.06 6.44 -1.94
N PRO A 77 4.26 7.45 -1.52
CA PRO A 77 4.67 8.36 -0.47
C PRO A 77 4.71 7.63 0.87
N LYS A 78 4.91 8.40 1.94
CA LYS A 78 4.80 7.91 3.30
C LYS A 78 3.51 7.10 3.49
N TRP A 79 3.55 6.07 4.34
CA TRP A 79 2.43 5.17 4.64
C TRP A 79 1.90 4.30 3.48
N GLY A 80 2.54 4.29 2.31
CA GLY A 80 2.26 3.30 1.27
C GLY A 80 3.12 2.05 1.46
N VAL A 81 2.69 1.14 2.34
CA VAL A 81 3.45 -0.08 2.66
C VAL A 81 3.10 -1.17 1.65
N LEU A 82 4.09 -1.69 0.93
CA LEU A 82 3.91 -2.77 -0.03
C LEU A 82 3.99 -4.16 0.62
N ILE A 83 3.18 -5.09 0.10
CA ILE A 83 3.10 -6.50 0.52
C ILE A 83 3.11 -7.38 -0.75
N PHE A 84 4.11 -8.26 -0.87
CA PHE A 84 4.32 -9.21 -1.98
C PHE A 84 5.12 -10.44 -1.55
#